data_AF-A0A8J6I414-F1
#
_entry.id   AF-A0A8J6I414-F1
#
_cell.length_a   1.000
_cell.length_b   1.000
_cell.length_c   1.000
_cell.angle_alpha   90.00
_cell.angle_beta   90.00
_cell.angle_gamma   90.00
#
_symmetry.space_group_name_H-M   'P 1'
#
loop_
_entity.id
_entity.type
_entity.pdbx_description
1 polymer ?
#
loop_
_entity_poly.entity_id
_entity_poly.type
_entity_poly.pdbx_seq_one_letter_code
_entity_poly.pdbx_strand_id
1 'polypeptide(L)'
;MRHKVVISAVLAGVAILMCCAGGTMALLLGGLNPDPNDPRLSYAACGADSDINLHNLPELAELTQEQMRNAAVIVQIGQEMRVPPRGWVVAIGTAAQESNLHNLGHLGDRNDHDSLGLF
;
A
#
# COMPACT_ATOMS: atom_id res chain seq x y z
N MET A 1 29.62 -40.97 -26.04
CA MET A 1 29.12 -40.72 -24.68
C MET A 1 29.60 -39.39 -24.09
N ARG A 2 30.89 -39.04 -24.21
CA ARG A 2 31.47 -37.77 -23.71
C ARG A 2 30.79 -36.49 -24.24
N HIS A 3 30.48 -36.40 -25.54
CA HIS A 3 29.82 -35.21 -26.11
C HIS A 3 28.40 -34.97 -25.57
N LYS A 4 27.64 -36.03 -25.27
CA LYS A 4 26.28 -35.91 -24.72
C LYS A 4 26.30 -35.36 -23.28
N VAL A 5 27.32 -35.72 -22.49
CA VAL A 5 27.52 -35.22 -21.11
C VAL A 5 27.94 -33.75 -21.09
N VAL A 6 28.76 -33.32 -22.05
CA VAL A 6 29.16 -31.91 -22.17
C VAL A 6 27.96 -31.04 -22.55
N ILE A 7 27.14 -31.48 -23.51
CA ILE A 7 25.96 -30.73 -23.94
C ILE A 7 24.95 -30.58 -22.80
N SER A 8 24.70 -31.64 -22.02
CA SER A 8 23.77 -31.56 -20.89
C SER A 8 24.28 -30.64 -19.77
N ALA A 9 25.59 -30.64 -19.49
CA ALA A 9 26.19 -29.79 -18.48
C ALA A 9 26.10 -28.30 -18.86
N VAL A 10 26.33 -27.96 -20.13
CA VAL A 10 26.21 -26.59 -20.64
C VAL A 10 24.76 -26.10 -20.58
N LEU A 11 23.80 -26.92 -21.03
CA LEU A 11 22.38 -26.57 -20.99
C LEU A 11 21.86 -26.36 -19.56
N ALA A 12 22.26 -27.22 -18.62
CA ALA A 12 21.89 -27.07 -17.21
C ALA A 12 22.49 -25.78 -16.60
N GLY A 13 23.75 -25.47 -16.91
CA GLY A 13 24.40 -24.25 -16.46
C GLY A 13 23.71 -22.97 -16.97
N VAL A 14 23.34 -22.93 -18.25
CA VAL A 14 22.63 -21.79 -18.85
C VAL A 14 21.23 -21.61 -18.25
N ALA A 15 20.49 -22.70 -18.03
CA ALA A 15 19.16 -22.64 -17.43
C ALA A 15 19.19 -22.11 -15.99
N ILE A 16 20.19 -22.51 -15.20
CA ILE A 16 20.38 -22.02 -13.81
C ILE A 16 20.73 -20.53 -13.82
N LEU A 17 21.62 -20.09 -14.72
CA LEU A 17 21.98 -18.67 -14.87
C LEU A 17 20.75 -17.82 -15.24
N MET A 18 19.92 -18.28 -16.18
CA MET A 18 18.72 -17.56 -16.61
C MET A 18 17.65 -17.51 -15.51
N CYS A 19 17.49 -18.56 -14.72
CA CYS A 19 16.54 -18.62 -13.60
C CYS A 19 16.92 -17.67 -12.46
N CYS A 20 18.21 -17.60 -12.11
CA CYS A 20 18.67 -16.81 -10.96
C CYS A 20 19.03 -15.35 -11.33
N ALA A 21 19.53 -15.10 -12.54
CA ALA A 21 19.92 -13.74 -12.97
C ALA A 21 18.81 -13.03 -13.76
N GLY A 22 17.88 -13.75 -14.39
CA GLY A 22 16.81 -13.14 -15.19
C GLY A 22 15.83 -12.32 -14.36
N GLY A 23 15.45 -12.82 -13.18
CA GLY A 23 14.50 -12.12 -12.30
C GLY A 23 15.08 -10.85 -11.67
N THR A 24 16.35 -10.87 -11.28
CA THR A 24 17.03 -9.71 -10.67
C THR A 24 17.36 -8.63 -11.69
N MET A 25 17.69 -9.02 -12.93
CA MET A 25 18.01 -8.10 -14.02
C MET A 25 16.78 -7.29 -14.48
N ALA A 26 15.57 -7.87 -14.46
CA ALA A 26 14.33 -7.14 -14.78
C ALA A 26 13.99 -6.06 -13.72
N LEU A 27 14.22 -6.35 -12.44
CA LEU A 27 14.04 -5.39 -11.34
C LEU A 27 15.07 -4.26 -11.38
N LEU A 28 16.33 -4.57 -11.70
CA LEU A 28 17.41 -3.58 -11.76
C LEU A 28 17.36 -2.71 -13.03
N LEU A 29 17.10 -3.28 -14.21
CA LEU A 29 17.01 -2.51 -15.45
C LEU A 29 15.66 -1.81 -15.64
N GLY A 30 14.56 -2.38 -15.11
CA GLY A 30 13.24 -1.73 -15.14
C GLY A 30 13.21 -0.40 -14.39
N GLY A 31 14.08 -0.21 -13.39
CA GLY A 31 14.26 1.05 -12.68
C GLY A 31 15.12 2.10 -13.41
N LEU A 32 15.89 1.72 -14.45
CA LEU A 32 16.78 2.63 -15.18
C LEU A 32 16.10 3.35 -16.34
N ASN A 33 14.93 2.88 -16.77
CA ASN A 33 14.10 3.55 -17.78
C ASN A 33 12.62 3.48 -17.36
N PRO A 34 12.24 4.23 -16.31
CA PRO A 34 10.89 4.19 -15.79
C PRO A 34 9.90 4.70 -16.84
N ASP A 35 8.96 3.84 -17.25
CA ASP A 35 7.77 4.30 -17.96
C ASP A 35 6.86 4.98 -16.92
N PRO A 36 6.53 6.28 -17.08
CA PRO A 36 5.66 6.99 -16.15
C PRO A 36 4.24 6.40 -16.07
N ASN A 37 3.88 5.45 -16.94
CA ASN A 37 2.57 4.79 -16.97
C ASN A 37 2.61 3.32 -16.51
N ASP A 38 3.75 2.78 -16.03
CA ASP A 38 3.80 1.40 -15.53
C ASP A 38 3.23 1.32 -14.09
N PRO A 39 2.07 0.66 -13.88
CA PRO A 39 1.44 0.56 -12.56
C PRO A 39 2.24 -0.29 -11.56
N ARG A 40 3.27 -1.03 -12.00
CA ARG A 40 4.18 -1.78 -11.11
C ARG A 40 5.22 -0.88 -10.45
N LEU A 41 5.49 0.30 -11.02
CA LEU A 41 6.40 1.29 -10.46
C LEU A 41 5.77 2.04 -9.27
N SER A 42 4.45 1.98 -9.11
CA SER A 42 3.70 2.68 -8.08
C SER A 42 4.04 2.25 -6.65
N TYR A 43 4.55 1.03 -6.44
CA TYR A 43 5.03 0.59 -5.12
C TYR A 43 6.42 1.15 -4.79
N ALA A 44 7.25 1.42 -5.80
CA ALA A 44 8.58 2.02 -5.64
C ALA A 44 8.55 3.56 -5.61
N ALA A 45 7.45 4.18 -6.05
CA ALA A 45 7.28 5.63 -6.12
C ALA A 45 6.82 6.30 -4.82
N CYS A 46 6.72 5.58 -3.70
CA CYS A 46 6.41 6.19 -2.40
C CYS A 46 7.53 7.17 -2.02
N GLY A 47 7.25 8.48 -2.09
CA GLY A 47 8.21 9.55 -1.83
C GLY A 47 8.92 10.11 -3.07
N ALA A 48 8.55 9.69 -4.28
CA ALA A 48 8.98 10.38 -5.49
C ALA A 48 8.25 11.73 -5.59
N ASP A 49 9.03 12.81 -5.71
CA ASP A 49 8.55 14.19 -5.84
C ASP A 49 7.75 14.32 -7.14
N SER A 50 6.45 14.08 -7.04
CA SER A 50 5.50 14.14 -8.12
C SER A 50 4.57 15.30 -7.80
N ASP A 51 4.48 16.26 -8.72
CA ASP A 51 3.54 17.37 -8.62
C ASP A 51 2.10 16.83 -8.59
N ILE A 52 1.57 16.63 -7.38
CA ILE A 52 0.19 16.20 -7.20
C ILE A 52 -0.71 17.35 -7.64
N ASN A 53 -1.50 17.15 -8.70
CA ASN A 53 -2.49 18.12 -9.10
C ASN A 53 -3.75 17.97 -8.24
N LEU A 54 -3.89 18.82 -7.23
CA LEU A 54 -5.01 18.86 -6.29
C LEU A 54 -6.38 19.03 -6.98
N HIS A 55 -6.41 19.61 -8.19
CA HIS A 55 -7.65 19.82 -8.94
C HIS A 55 -8.08 18.59 -9.75
N ASN A 56 -7.20 17.61 -9.91
CA ASN A 56 -7.45 16.41 -10.70
C ASN A 56 -7.08 15.15 -9.90
N LEU A 57 -7.40 15.15 -8.60
CA LEU A 57 -7.32 13.95 -7.79
C LEU A 57 -8.42 12.98 -8.22
N PRO A 58 -8.14 11.66 -8.25
CA PRO A 58 -9.21 10.68 -8.43
C PRO A 58 -10.27 10.92 -7.37
N GLU A 59 -11.54 10.78 -7.78
CA GLU A 59 -12.65 10.88 -6.87
C GLU A 59 -12.46 9.86 -5.75
N LEU A 60 -12.45 10.36 -4.50
CA LEU A 60 -12.34 9.50 -3.33
C LEU A 60 -13.55 8.55 -3.33
N ALA A 61 -13.33 7.30 -2.92
CA ALA A 61 -14.42 6.34 -2.79
C ALA A 61 -15.57 6.96 -1.99
N GLU A 62 -16.79 6.86 -2.50
CA GLU A 62 -17.97 7.38 -1.82
C GLU A 62 -18.09 6.71 -0.44
N LEU A 63 -18.01 7.52 0.61
CA LEU A 63 -18.23 7.04 1.96
C LEU A 63 -19.72 6.77 2.17
N THR A 64 -20.03 5.63 2.79
CA THR A 64 -21.38 5.39 3.29
C THR A 64 -21.75 6.43 4.34
N GLN A 65 -23.06 6.62 4.59
CA GLN A 65 -23.51 7.56 5.60
C GLN A 65 -22.98 7.24 7.01
N GLU A 66 -22.73 5.97 7.33
CA GLU A 66 -22.13 5.58 8.60
C GLU A 66 -20.68 6.02 8.72
N GLN A 67 -19.87 5.72 7.70
CA GLN A 67 -18.46 6.12 7.66
C GLN A 67 -18.30 7.64 7.70
N MET A 68 -19.18 8.37 6.98
CA MET A 68 -19.19 9.84 7.00
C MET A 68 -19.55 10.40 8.38
N ARG A 69 -20.54 9.80 9.06
CA ARG A 69 -20.88 10.19 10.44
C ARG A 69 -19.71 9.95 11.39
N ASN A 70 -19.06 8.78 11.29
CA ASN A 70 -17.93 8.44 12.15
C ASN A 70 -16.73 9.37 11.91
N ALA A 71 -16.41 9.68 10.65
CA ALA A 71 -15.37 10.67 10.31
C ALA A 71 -15.70 12.06 10.87
N ALA A 72 -16.96 12.49 10.82
CA ALA A 72 -17.40 13.76 11.40
C ALA A 72 -17.23 13.78 12.93
N VAL A 73 -17.51 12.67 13.62
CA VAL A 73 -17.28 12.54 15.08
C VAL A 73 -15.79 12.67 15.41
N ILE A 74 -14.90 12.03 14.66
CA ILE A 74 -13.43 12.16 14.85
C ILE A 74 -13.02 13.64 14.78
N VAL A 75 -13.48 14.37 13.74
CA VAL A 75 -13.18 15.80 13.58
C VAL A 75 -13.75 16.62 14.74
N GLN A 76 -14.99 16.36 15.13
CA GLN A 76 -15.65 17.09 16.22
C GLN A 76 -14.89 16.93 17.54
N ILE A 77 -14.59 15.69 17.94
CA ILE A 77 -13.86 15.41 19.18
C ILE A 77 -12.45 16.01 19.11
N GLY A 78 -11.80 15.92 17.96
CA GLY A 78 -10.51 16.56 17.72
C GLY A 78 -10.54 18.08 17.90
N GLN A 79 -11.61 18.75 17.46
CA GLN A 79 -11.83 20.19 17.68
C GLN A 79 -12.02 20.50 19.16
N GLU A 80 -12.86 19.73 19.86
CA GLU A 80 -13.13 19.89 21.30
C GLU A 80 -11.84 19.74 22.13
N MET A 81 -10.99 18.78 21.75
CA MET A 81 -9.68 18.55 22.37
C MET A 81 -8.59 19.54 21.92
N ARG A 82 -8.90 20.45 20.99
CA ARG A 82 -7.94 21.39 20.38
C ARG A 82 -6.74 20.70 19.72
N VAL A 83 -6.94 19.49 19.19
CA VAL A 83 -5.94 18.81 18.35
C VAL A 83 -5.80 19.60 17.05
N PRO A 84 -4.60 19.87 16.53
CA PRO A 84 -4.44 20.56 15.25
C PRO A 84 -5.11 19.79 14.10
N PRO A 85 -5.59 20.44 13.02
CA PRO A 85 -6.31 19.76 11.92
C PRO A 85 -5.58 18.55 11.32
N ARG A 86 -4.24 18.59 11.29
CA ARG A 86 -3.41 17.45 10.85
C ARG A 86 -3.64 16.19 11.69
N GLY A 87 -3.92 16.33 12.99
CA GLY A 87 -4.19 15.20 13.87
C GLY A 87 -5.48 14.48 13.51
N TRP A 88 -6.53 15.21 13.11
CA TRP A 88 -7.80 14.58 12.70
C TRP A 88 -7.66 13.87 11.37
N VAL A 89 -6.84 14.40 10.44
CA VAL A 89 -6.52 13.72 9.18
C VAL A 89 -5.81 12.39 9.44
N VAL A 90 -4.85 12.38 10.36
CA VAL A 90 -4.17 11.14 10.78
C VAL A 90 -5.17 10.16 11.40
N ALA A 91 -6.02 10.62 12.32
CA ALA A 91 -7.04 9.79 12.97
C ALA A 91 -8.03 9.16 11.97
N ILE A 92 -8.53 9.95 11.01
CA ILE A 92 -9.38 9.43 9.92
C ILE A 92 -8.63 8.39 9.08
N GLY A 93 -7.38 8.67 8.70
CA GLY A 93 -6.56 7.74 7.92
C GLY A 93 -6.30 6.42 8.65
N THR A 94 -6.03 6.49 9.95
CA THR A 94 -5.87 5.29 10.79
C THR A 94 -7.18 4.52 10.90
N ALA A 95 -8.30 5.18 11.24
CA ALA A 95 -9.61 4.51 11.32
C ALA A 95 -10.05 3.91 9.98
N ALA A 96 -9.69 4.54 8.86
CA ALA A 96 -9.92 3.99 7.53
C ALA A 96 -9.08 2.73 7.24
N GLN A 97 -7.83 2.68 7.69
CA GLN A 97 -6.98 1.50 7.49
C GLN A 97 -7.34 0.34 8.43
N GLU A 98 -7.76 0.63 9.66
CA GLU A 98 -8.03 -0.40 10.67
C GLU A 98 -9.43 -1.02 10.52
N SER A 99 -10.45 -0.22 10.24
CA SER A 99 -11.83 -0.73 10.13
C SER A 99 -12.64 -0.16 8.98
N ASN A 100 -12.00 0.58 8.07
CA ASN A 100 -12.70 1.31 7.01
C ASN A 100 -13.76 2.27 7.60
N LEU A 101 -13.43 2.97 8.70
CA LEU A 101 -14.31 3.89 9.44
C LEU A 101 -15.55 3.23 10.07
N HIS A 102 -15.58 1.91 10.25
CA HIS A 102 -16.65 1.23 10.98
C HIS A 102 -16.35 1.12 12.46
N ASN A 103 -17.38 1.30 13.29
CA ASN A 103 -17.29 0.99 14.71
C ASN A 103 -17.60 -0.50 14.88
N LEU A 104 -16.57 -1.30 15.18
CA LEU A 104 -16.71 -2.75 15.28
C LEU A 104 -17.45 -3.19 16.56
N GLY A 105 -17.67 -2.26 17.51
CA GLY A 105 -18.41 -2.52 18.73
C GLY A 105 -17.74 -3.56 19.63
N HIS A 106 -18.53 -4.27 20.43
CA HIS A 106 -17.99 -5.28 21.33
C HIS A 106 -17.73 -6.60 20.59
N LEU A 107 -16.47 -6.88 20.26
CA LEU A 107 -16.02 -8.09 19.57
C LEU A 107 -15.92 -9.34 20.49
N GLY A 108 -16.52 -9.29 21.69
CA GLY A 108 -16.56 -10.37 22.67
C GLY A 108 -15.28 -10.52 23.50
N ASP A 109 -15.18 -11.60 24.27
CA ASP A 109 -14.10 -11.87 25.23
C ASP A 109 -12.71 -12.03 24.60
N ARG A 110 -12.65 -12.17 23.26
CA ARG A 110 -11.41 -12.28 22.49
C ARG A 110 -10.87 -10.93 22.02
N ASN A 111 -11.63 -9.85 22.22
CA ASN A 111 -11.16 -8.49 21.97
C ASN A 111 -10.29 -8.07 23.15
N ASP A 112 -9.00 -7.88 22.92
CA ASP A 112 -8.04 -7.45 23.95
C ASP A 112 -8.15 -5.95 24.29
N HIS A 113 -9.27 -5.33 23.94
CA HIS A 113 -9.65 -3.94 24.24
C HIS A 113 -8.71 -2.87 23.66
N ASP A 114 -7.80 -3.24 22.76
CA ASP A 114 -6.83 -2.31 22.23
C ASP A 114 -7.46 -1.26 21.28
N SER A 115 -8.55 -1.61 20.60
CA SER A 115 -9.28 -0.68 19.73
C SER A 115 -10.66 -1.18 19.28
N LEU A 116 -11.51 -0.26 18.80
CA LEU A 116 -12.76 -0.57 18.08
C LEU A 116 -12.68 -0.22 16.58
N GLY A 117 -11.47 0.02 16.09
CA GLY A 117 -11.22 0.54 14.74
C GLY A 117 -11.49 2.04 14.55
N LEU A 118 -11.87 2.76 15.61
CA LEU A 118 -12.16 4.19 15.62
C LEU A 118 -11.34 4.89 16.71
N PHE A 119 -10.61 5.93 16.34
CA PHE A 119 -9.63 6.64 17.18
C PHE A 119 -9.75 8.15 17.01
#